data_AF-A0AAN4T699-F1
#
_entry.id   AF-A0AAN4T699-F1
#
_cell.length_a   1.000
_cell.length_b   1.000
_cell.length_c   1.000
_cell.angle_alpha   90.00
_cell.angle_beta   90.00
_cell.angle_gamma   90.00
#
_symmetry.space_group_name_H-M   'P 1'
#
loop_
_entity.id
_entity.type
_entity.pdbx_description
1 polymer ?
#
loop_
_entity_poly.entity_id
_entity_poly.type
_entity_poly.pdbx_seq_one_letter_code
_entity_poly.pdbx_strand_id
1 'polypeptide(L)'
;LLQSAGLIKLDKSGNELATVANIKENPKKLKITELDASQTARSLTSVDAAVVNNTFVTEAKIDFKKALFVEPKDKNSKQWFNIIAAKKDWEKSPKADAIKKIIKAYHTDEVKKVVDETSDGLDQPVW
;
A
#
# COMPACT_ATOMS: atom_id res chain seq x y z
N LEU A 1 5.15 -8.98 -1.49
CA LEU A 1 3.96 -9.82 -1.18
C LEU A 1 3.98 -11.30 -1.64
N LEU A 2 3.69 -11.66 -2.90
CA LEU A 2 3.39 -13.07 -3.29
C LEU A 2 4.55 -14.05 -3.04
N GLN A 3 5.79 -13.61 -3.23
CA GLN A 3 6.98 -14.38 -2.85
C GLN A 3 7.05 -14.62 -1.33
N SER A 4 6.79 -13.59 -0.53
CA SER A 4 6.76 -13.69 0.94
C SER A 4 5.65 -14.62 1.43
N ALA A 5 4.54 -14.72 0.70
CA ALA A 5 3.46 -15.68 0.94
C ALA A 5 3.79 -17.11 0.45
N GLY A 6 4.97 -17.34 -0.13
CA GLY A 6 5.42 -18.67 -0.59
C GLY A 6 4.73 -19.17 -1.87
N LEU A 7 4.07 -18.29 -2.64
CA LEU A 7 3.31 -18.69 -3.84
C LEU A 7 4.17 -18.74 -5.11
N ILE A 8 5.20 -17.89 -5.17
CA ILE A 8 6.12 -17.76 -6.32
C ILE A 8 7.55 -17.51 -5.81
N LYS A 9 8.54 -17.68 -6.68
CA LYS A 9 9.89 -17.10 -6.48
C LYS A 9 10.24 -16.18 -7.63
N LEU A 10 10.89 -15.07 -7.30
CA LEU A 10 11.39 -14.07 -8.23
C LEU A 10 12.88 -14.27 -8.48
N ASP A 11 13.35 -13.88 -9.67
CA ASP A 11 14.78 -13.75 -9.98
C ASP A 11 15.36 -12.38 -9.57
N LYS A 12 14.52 -11.51 -9.01
CA LYS A 12 14.85 -10.20 -8.42
C LYS A 12 14.91 -10.27 -6.90
N SER A 13 15.69 -9.38 -6.29
CA SER A 13 15.83 -9.28 -4.84
C SER A 13 15.96 -7.84 -4.36
N GLY A 14 15.81 -7.62 -3.05
CA GLY A 14 15.94 -6.31 -2.44
C GLY A 14 14.86 -5.33 -2.94
N ASN A 15 15.29 -4.14 -3.36
CA ASN A 15 14.42 -3.05 -3.82
C ASN A 15 14.32 -2.98 -5.36
N GLU A 16 14.78 -4.01 -6.07
CA GLU A 16 14.60 -4.05 -7.52
C GLU A 16 13.12 -4.24 -7.87
N LEU A 17 12.62 -3.40 -8.79
CA LEU A 17 11.25 -3.52 -9.28
C LEU A 17 11.10 -4.87 -10.01
N ALA A 18 10.17 -5.69 -9.53
CA ALA A 18 9.83 -6.97 -10.13
C ALA A 18 8.54 -6.86 -10.96
N THR A 19 8.51 -7.59 -12.07
CA THR A 19 7.33 -7.73 -12.95
C THR A 19 6.94 -9.21 -13.05
N VAL A 20 5.85 -9.53 -13.74
CA VAL A 20 5.46 -10.92 -14.04
C VAL A 20 6.57 -11.69 -14.76
N ALA A 21 7.39 -11.02 -15.58
CA ALA A 21 8.51 -11.64 -16.29
C ALA A 21 9.64 -12.13 -15.36
N ASN A 22 9.70 -11.62 -14.13
CA ASN A 22 10.70 -12.00 -13.13
C ASN A 22 10.31 -13.24 -12.31
N ILE A 23 9.16 -13.87 -12.60
CA ILE A 23 8.72 -15.08 -11.90
C ILE A 23 9.54 -16.28 -12.39
N LYS A 24 10.44 -16.75 -11.53
CA LYS A 24 11.32 -17.90 -11.78
C LYS A 24 10.68 -19.23 -11.38
N GLU A 25 9.88 -19.25 -10.33
CA GLU A 25 9.15 -20.44 -9.88
C GLU A 25 7.68 -20.12 -9.60
N ASN A 26 6.78 -20.94 -10.14
CA ASN A 26 5.33 -20.86 -9.94
C ASN A 26 4.75 -22.28 -9.86
N PRO A 27 4.96 -23.00 -8.74
CA PRO A 27 4.61 -24.42 -8.62
C PRO A 27 3.11 -24.70 -8.77
N LYS A 28 2.27 -23.71 -8.43
CA LYS A 28 0.80 -23.79 -8.54
C LYS A 28 0.28 -23.38 -9.93
N LYS A 29 1.16 -22.99 -10.86
CA LYS A 29 0.79 -22.51 -12.20
C LYS A 29 -0.26 -21.39 -12.17
N LEU A 30 -0.14 -20.48 -11.20
CA LEU A 30 -1.04 -19.34 -11.03
C LEU A 30 -0.97 -18.43 -12.25
N LYS A 31 -2.11 -18.02 -12.78
CA LYS A 31 -2.17 -16.96 -13.80
C LYS A 31 -2.17 -15.60 -13.10
N ILE A 32 -1.05 -14.90 -13.19
CA ILE A 32 -0.95 -13.53 -12.65
C ILE A 32 -1.50 -12.57 -13.72
N THR A 33 -2.56 -11.84 -13.37
CA THR A 33 -3.21 -10.88 -14.26
C THR A 33 -3.06 -9.49 -13.66
N GLU A 34 -2.32 -8.62 -14.34
CA GLU A 34 -2.14 -7.23 -13.93
C GLU A 34 -3.39 -6.42 -14.29
N LEU A 35 -3.85 -5.61 -13.33
CA LEU A 35 -5.00 -4.73 -13.47
C LEU A 35 -4.64 -3.36 -12.92
N ASP A 36 -5.43 -2.35 -13.30
CA ASP A 36 -5.40 -1.08 -12.57
C ASP A 36 -5.69 -1.34 -11.08
N ALA A 37 -4.96 -0.66 -10.20
CA ALA A 37 -5.05 -0.87 -8.76
C ALA A 37 -6.49 -0.74 -8.23
N SER A 38 -7.27 0.21 -8.79
CA SER A 38 -8.67 0.43 -8.39
C SER A 38 -9.61 -0.73 -8.75
N GLN A 39 -9.21 -1.59 -9.68
CA GLN A 39 -10.04 -2.71 -10.15
C GLN A 39 -9.75 -4.02 -9.41
N THR A 40 -8.66 -4.09 -8.64
CA THR A 40 -8.23 -5.33 -7.96
C THR A 40 -9.23 -5.81 -6.91
N ALA A 41 -9.83 -4.90 -6.14
CA ALA A 41 -10.85 -5.27 -5.16
C ALA A 41 -12.12 -5.83 -5.83
N ARG A 42 -12.53 -5.21 -6.94
CA ARG A 42 -13.72 -5.62 -7.70
C ARG A 42 -13.52 -6.97 -8.40
N SER A 43 -12.29 -7.31 -8.79
CA SER A 43 -12.02 -8.56 -9.50
C SER A 43 -12.23 -9.82 -8.64
N LEU A 44 -12.24 -9.68 -7.30
CA LEU A 44 -12.40 -10.79 -6.34
C LEU A 44 -13.63 -11.67 -6.57
N THR A 45 -14.67 -11.19 -7.28
CA THR A 45 -15.84 -12.03 -7.64
C THR A 45 -15.55 -13.01 -8.79
N SER A 46 -14.38 -12.94 -9.41
CA SER A 46 -14.03 -13.64 -10.64
C SER A 46 -12.60 -14.21 -10.67
N VAL A 47 -11.85 -14.06 -9.59
CA VAL A 47 -10.49 -14.57 -9.43
C VAL A 47 -10.35 -15.26 -8.07
N ASP A 48 -9.35 -16.14 -7.94
CA ASP A 48 -9.11 -16.88 -6.69
C ASP A 48 -8.57 -15.99 -5.56
N ALA A 49 -7.80 -14.95 -5.90
CA ALA A 49 -7.26 -13.96 -4.97
C ALA A 49 -6.87 -12.68 -5.71
N ALA A 50 -6.85 -11.55 -5.00
CA ALA A 50 -6.35 -10.27 -5.49
C ALA A 50 -5.46 -9.59 -4.43
N VAL A 51 -4.46 -8.85 -4.90
CA VAL A 51 -3.69 -7.93 -4.07
C VAL A 51 -4.37 -6.57 -4.14
N VAL A 52 -4.79 -6.03 -3.01
CA VAL A 52 -5.60 -4.81 -2.94
C VAL A 52 -4.89 -3.77 -2.07
N ASN A 53 -4.67 -2.56 -2.61
CA ASN A 53 -4.17 -1.43 -1.83
C ASN A 53 -5.22 -0.97 -0.82
N ASN A 54 -4.79 -0.53 0.37
CA ASN A 54 -5.67 -0.08 1.46
C ASN A 54 -6.70 0.98 1.01
N THR A 55 -6.34 1.86 0.08
CA THR A 55 -7.24 2.87 -0.54
C THR A 55 -8.58 2.29 -1.02
N PHE A 56 -8.60 1.06 -1.52
CA PHE A 56 -9.79 0.45 -2.14
C PHE A 56 -10.52 -0.56 -1.23
N VAL A 57 -9.98 -0.86 -0.06
CA VAL A 57 -10.52 -1.88 0.86
C VAL A 57 -11.89 -1.48 1.40
N THR A 58 -12.00 -0.25 1.92
CA THR A 58 -13.22 0.24 2.57
C THR A 58 -14.38 0.36 1.59
N GLU A 59 -14.14 0.96 0.42
CA GLU A 59 -15.18 1.11 -0.63
C GLU A 59 -15.68 -0.25 -1.14
N ALA A 60 -14.77 -1.21 -1.28
CA ALA A 60 -15.10 -2.58 -1.66
C ALA A 60 -15.72 -3.43 -0.54
N LYS A 61 -15.88 -2.87 0.67
CA LYS A 61 -16.42 -3.55 1.86
C LYS A 61 -15.65 -4.83 2.21
N ILE A 62 -14.33 -4.81 2.01
CA ILE A 62 -13.44 -5.92 2.35
C ILE A 62 -13.04 -5.80 3.81
N ASP A 63 -13.20 -6.89 4.57
CA ASP A 63 -12.69 -7.01 5.93
C ASP A 63 -11.21 -7.41 5.88
N PHE A 64 -10.31 -6.43 6.04
CA PHE A 64 -8.87 -6.65 5.92
C PHE A 64 -8.30 -7.61 6.97
N LYS A 65 -8.99 -7.77 8.11
CA LYS A 65 -8.60 -8.71 9.18
C LYS A 65 -8.74 -10.17 8.74
N LYS A 66 -9.48 -10.43 7.65
CA LYS A 66 -9.65 -11.76 7.03
C LYS A 66 -8.77 -11.97 5.80
N ALA A 67 -7.83 -11.06 5.52
CA ALA A 67 -6.91 -11.22 4.40
C ALA A 67 -6.12 -12.54 4.52
N LEU A 68 -5.94 -13.24 3.39
CA LEU A 68 -5.16 -14.49 3.34
C LEU A 68 -3.70 -14.27 3.75
N PHE A 69 -3.17 -13.08 3.46
CA PHE A 69 -1.82 -12.67 3.80
C PHE A 69 -1.75 -11.15 3.82
N VAL A 70 -1.07 -10.59 4.82
CA VAL A 70 -0.78 -9.15 4.93
C VAL A 70 0.72 -8.97 4.74
N GLU A 71 1.14 -7.93 4.02
CA GLU A 71 2.56 -7.67 3.81
C GLU A 71 3.29 -7.51 5.16
N PRO A 72 4.36 -8.29 5.42
CA PRO A 72 5.11 -8.15 6.65
C PRO A 72 5.82 -6.80 6.69
N LYS A 73 5.85 -6.19 7.88
CA LYS A 73 6.69 -5.03 8.15
C LYS A 73 8.14 -5.49 8.31
N ASP A 74 9.04 -4.86 7.59
CA ASP A 74 10.48 -5.12 7.65
C ASP A 74 11.30 -3.83 7.50
N LYS A 75 12.62 -3.96 7.46
CA LYS A 75 13.54 -2.81 7.33
C LYS A 75 13.35 -2.03 6.04
N ASN A 76 12.78 -2.64 5.00
CA ASN A 76 12.54 -2.05 3.70
C ASN A 76 11.13 -1.44 3.59
N SER A 77 10.25 -1.57 4.60
CA SER A 77 8.89 -1.02 4.57
C SER A 77 8.83 0.51 4.48
N LYS A 78 9.93 1.23 4.76
CA LYS A 78 9.99 2.69 4.57
C LYS A 78 9.66 3.13 3.14
N GLN A 79 9.91 2.27 2.15
CA GLN A 79 9.57 2.57 0.75
C GLN A 79 8.05 2.60 0.50
N TRP A 80 7.24 2.08 1.42
CA TRP A 80 5.78 2.02 1.35
C TRP A 80 5.08 3.10 2.18
N PHE A 81 5.83 4.02 2.78
CA PHE A 81 5.23 5.09 3.56
C PHE A 81 4.49 6.06 2.64
N ASN A 82 3.22 6.32 2.93
CA ASN A 82 2.46 7.37 2.29
C ASN A 82 3.06 8.74 2.64
N ILE A 83 3.05 9.68 1.69
CA ILE A 83 3.68 11.00 1.84
C ILE A 83 2.76 12.13 1.40
N ILE A 84 2.93 13.28 2.04
CA ILE A 84 2.44 14.55 1.51
C ILE A 84 3.46 15.05 0.49
N ALA A 85 3.07 15.15 -0.78
CA ALA A 85 3.94 15.59 -1.86
C ALA A 85 3.65 17.04 -2.28
N ALA A 86 4.70 17.76 -2.69
CA ALA A 86 4.62 19.09 -3.27
C ALA A 86 5.67 19.26 -4.37
N LYS A 87 5.54 20.31 -5.20
CA LYS A 87 6.57 20.66 -6.20
C LYS A 87 7.91 20.97 -5.52
N LYS A 88 9.03 20.71 -6.18
CA LYS A 88 10.38 20.92 -5.61
C LYS A 88 10.62 22.33 -5.08
N ASP A 89 10.00 23.35 -5.67
CA ASP A 89 10.11 24.76 -5.31
C ASP A 89 8.92 25.28 -4.49
N TRP A 90 8.13 24.40 -3.87
CA TRP A 90 6.92 24.76 -3.12
C TRP A 90 7.16 25.80 -2.02
N GLU A 91 8.36 25.86 -1.45
CA GLU A 91 8.72 26.82 -0.41
C GLU A 91 8.75 28.27 -0.91
N LYS A 92 8.87 28.48 -2.23
CA LYS A 92 8.79 29.80 -2.87
C LYS A 92 7.35 30.19 -3.22
N SER A 93 6.41 29.27 -3.09
CA SER A 93 5.00 29.51 -3.39
C SER A 93 4.39 30.44 -2.34
N PRO A 94 3.40 31.29 -2.71
CA PRO A 94 2.58 32.00 -1.72
C PRO A 94 1.82 31.06 -0.77
N LYS A 95 1.77 29.75 -1.08
CA LYS A 95 1.16 28.71 -0.22
C LYS A 95 2.13 28.11 0.81
N ALA A 96 3.41 28.48 0.84
CA ALA A 96 4.42 27.83 1.68
C ALA A 96 4.03 27.82 3.16
N ASP A 97 3.56 28.95 3.70
CA ASP A 97 3.14 29.03 5.11
C ASP A 97 1.91 28.17 5.40
N ALA A 98 0.96 28.10 4.45
CA ALA A 98 -0.21 27.24 4.58
C ALA A 98 0.18 25.75 4.56
N ILE A 99 1.10 25.35 3.67
CA ILE A 99 1.58 23.96 3.59
C ILE A 99 2.29 23.58 4.90
N LYS A 100 3.15 24.44 5.45
CA LYS A 100 3.81 24.19 6.76
C LYS A 100 2.79 24.01 7.89
N LYS A 101 1.73 24.83 7.90
CA LYS A 101 0.63 24.70 8.87
C LYS A 101 -0.14 23.39 8.71
N ILE A 102 -0.42 22.96 7.47
CA ILE A 102 -1.07 21.67 7.19
C ILE A 102 -0.22 20.51 7.70
N ILE A 103 1.09 20.50 7.44
CA ILE A 103 2.00 19.44 7.93
C ILE A 103 1.98 19.39 9.46
N LYS A 104 2.07 20.56 10.13
CA LYS A 104 2.02 20.62 11.59
C LYS A 104 0.68 20.13 12.15
N ALA A 105 -0.43 20.46 11.48
CA ALA A 105 -1.76 20.00 11.88
C ALA A 105 -1.93 18.48 11.69
N TYR A 106 -1.37 17.94 10.61
CA TYR A 106 -1.38 16.50 10.32
C TYR A 106 -0.55 15.72 11.34
N HIS A 107 0.62 16.23 11.73
CA HIS A 107 1.52 15.58 12.68
C HIS A 107 1.17 15.89 14.15
N THR A 108 -0.01 15.44 14.58
CA THR A 108 -0.49 15.58 15.97
C THR A 108 -0.93 14.22 16.53
N ASP A 109 -1.01 14.11 17.86
CA ASP A 109 -1.51 12.90 18.52
C ASP A 109 -3.01 12.72 18.29
N GLU A 110 -3.75 13.83 18.19
CA GLU A 110 -5.17 13.83 17.86
C GLU A 110 -5.42 13.25 16.46
N VAL A 111 -4.66 13.69 15.44
CA VAL A 111 -4.79 13.13 14.08
C VAL A 111 -4.33 11.67 14.03
N LYS A 112 -3.27 11.30 14.76
CA LYS A 112 -2.83 9.90 14.89
C LYS A 112 -3.97 9.01 15.41
N LYS A 113 -4.67 9.46 16.46
CA LYS A 113 -5.81 8.76 17.04
C LYS A 113 -6.98 8.66 16.05
N VAL A 114 -7.32 9.75 15.37
CA VAL A 114 -8.40 9.75 14.37
C VAL A 114 -8.10 8.77 13.22
N VAL A 115 -6.86 8.71 12.72
CA VAL A 115 -6.47 7.77 11.67
C VAL A 115 -6.66 6.32 12.13
N ASP A 116 -6.19 5.98 13.33
CA ASP A 116 -6.33 4.63 13.88
C ASP A 116 -7.81 4.22 14.06
N GLU A 117 -8.61 5.10 14.65
CA GLU A 117 -10.03 4.86 14.93
C GLU A 117 -10.87 4.76 13.65
N THR A 118 -10.65 5.67 12.68
CA THR A 118 -11.48 5.72 11.47
C THR A 118 -11.09 4.68 10.43
N SER A 119 -9.85 4.18 10.48
CA SER A 119 -9.38 3.10 9.61
C SER A 119 -9.52 1.71 10.24
N ASP A 120 -9.93 1.61 11.50
CA ASP A 120 -9.96 0.34 12.27
C ASP A 120 -8.59 -0.37 12.25
N GLY A 121 -7.52 0.42 12.32
CA GLY A 121 -6.13 -0.04 12.26
C GLY A 121 -5.62 -0.45 10.87
N LEU A 122 -6.39 -0.22 9.80
CA LEU A 122 -5.93 -0.44 8.41
C LEU A 122 -4.77 0.51 8.06
N ASP A 123 -4.85 1.77 8.49
CA ASP A 123 -3.84 2.78 8.26
C ASP A 123 -3.01 3.00 9.53
N GLN A 124 -1.68 2.97 9.39
CA GLN A 124 -0.77 3.17 10.52
C GLN A 124 0.01 4.49 10.39
N PRO A 125 -0.17 5.44 11.32
CA PRO A 125 0.67 6.63 11.44
C PRO A 125 2.15 6.31 11.69
N VAL A 126 3.05 7.10 11.10
CA VAL A 126 4.52 6.90 11.14
C VAL A 126 5.31 8.13 11.59
N TRP A 127 4.65 9.12 12.18
CA TRP A 127 5.25 10.27 12.84
C TRP A 127 5.11 10.21 14.36
#